data_AF-F8GJD6-F1
#
_entry.id   AF-F8GJD6-F1
#
_cell.length_a   1.000
_cell.length_b   1.000
_cell.length_c   1.000
_cell.angle_alpha   90.00
_cell.angle_beta   90.00
_cell.angle_gamma   90.00
#
_symmetry.space_group_name_H-M   'P 1'
#
loop_
_entity.id
_entity.type
_entity.pdbx_description
1 polymer ?
#
loop_
_entity_poly.entity_id
_entity_poly.type
_entity_poly.pdbx_seq_one_letter_code
_entity_poly.pdbx_strand_id
1 'polypeptide(L)'
;MIFCRTSIFLSIAFSSVVTTSIASASVIGTLGNFDVINDTGKTAHGFEIDLEGIHSYEVTDVFGGPGRGFPTGRGFDPSTSVERYGSPTITEYTTGSTFGTKITYEGIFDGTNWDYGTPSGTFITPGDNCWSGGGLGYGADTPCDHFGVGTSKEPTHTTYSWLVETGTPGVLTNGIVILPTPSWQVIPSPIPDQPPQVIAKVEAPEPGPGQEFGDAIWVEVFTTELEGPVELEDLVGGSPVIEQAETEIEWQLLQKEIGNPLSGILENESPVGANAESIIRRYEFYEFSGNYDPETHEALFDVGFGDTNPGPNDVGHYLGAQNGAVNLVAAPVPEPSTYLMLLTGVLLLAGVRKYSPNI
;
A
#
# COMPACT_ATOMS: atom_id res chain seq x y z
N MET A 1 -9.05 -21.37 86.73
CA MET A 1 -9.90 -21.57 85.54
C MET A 1 -9.51 -20.51 84.53
N ILE A 2 -8.74 -20.91 83.52
CA ILE A 2 -8.08 -20.04 82.55
C ILE A 2 -9.03 -19.92 81.35
N PHE A 3 -9.51 -18.72 81.04
CA PHE A 3 -10.25 -18.45 79.81
C PHE A 3 -9.25 -18.25 78.67
N CYS A 4 -9.21 -19.23 77.76
CA CYS A 4 -8.47 -19.16 76.49
C CYS A 4 -9.33 -18.36 75.49
N ARG A 5 -8.81 -17.22 75.01
CA ARG A 5 -9.40 -16.45 73.89
C ARG A 5 -8.71 -16.87 72.61
N THR A 6 -9.44 -17.59 71.76
CA THR A 6 -9.00 -17.97 70.41
C THR A 6 -9.25 -16.80 69.46
N SER A 7 -8.17 -16.18 68.95
CA SER A 7 -8.26 -15.22 67.84
C SER A 7 -8.02 -15.96 66.53
N ILE A 8 -9.06 -16.08 65.71
CA ILE A 8 -9.01 -16.59 64.35
C ILE A 8 -8.48 -15.45 63.45
N PHE A 9 -7.30 -15.62 62.87
CA PHE A 9 -6.82 -14.76 61.79
C PHE A 9 -7.38 -15.29 60.46
N LEU A 10 -8.24 -14.51 59.81
CA LEU A 10 -8.74 -14.76 58.47
C LEU A 10 -7.73 -14.17 57.46
N SER A 11 -6.92 -15.02 56.84
CA SER A 11 -6.02 -14.62 55.75
C SER A 11 -6.82 -14.45 54.47
N ILE A 12 -7.07 -13.21 54.06
CA ILE A 12 -7.62 -12.89 52.73
C ILE A 12 -6.47 -12.98 51.73
N ALA A 13 -6.43 -14.04 50.93
CA ALA A 13 -5.53 -14.14 49.78
C ALA A 13 -6.13 -13.30 48.64
N PHE A 14 -5.53 -12.13 48.38
CA PHE A 14 -5.85 -11.31 47.21
C PHE A 14 -5.18 -11.96 45.99
N SER A 15 -5.95 -12.70 45.17
CA SER A 15 -5.47 -13.14 43.86
C SER A 15 -5.47 -11.94 42.93
N SER A 16 -4.28 -11.40 42.67
CA SER A 16 -4.05 -10.42 41.61
C SER A 16 -4.27 -11.11 40.27
N VAL A 17 -5.41 -10.88 39.62
CA VAL A 17 -5.60 -11.25 38.23
C VAL A 17 -4.70 -10.33 37.41
N VAL A 18 -3.57 -10.83 36.95
CA VAL A 18 -2.75 -10.16 35.92
C VAL A 18 -3.50 -10.32 34.61
N THR A 19 -4.25 -9.30 34.22
CA THR A 19 -4.76 -9.20 32.85
C THR A 19 -3.58 -8.86 31.95
N THR A 20 -3.04 -9.84 31.23
CA THR A 20 -2.14 -9.58 30.11
C THR A 20 -2.95 -8.86 29.03
N SER A 21 -2.68 -7.57 28.81
CA SER A 21 -3.12 -6.90 27.60
C SER A 21 -2.45 -7.58 26.41
N ILE A 22 -3.23 -8.20 25.54
CA ILE A 22 -2.75 -8.63 24.22
C ILE A 22 -2.48 -7.32 23.48
N ALA A 23 -1.20 -7.03 23.25
CA ALA A 23 -0.79 -5.90 22.46
C ALA A 23 -0.96 -6.29 20.98
N SER A 24 -1.94 -5.67 20.32
CA SER A 24 -2.13 -5.84 18.86
C SER A 24 -1.27 -4.82 18.13
N ALA A 25 -0.39 -5.28 17.23
CA ALA A 25 0.23 -4.41 16.23
C ALA A 25 -0.89 -3.80 15.36
N SER A 26 -0.83 -2.50 15.10
CA SER A 26 -1.78 -1.80 14.21
C SER A 26 -1.03 -1.20 13.03
N VAL A 27 -1.66 -1.20 11.86
CA VAL A 27 -1.19 -0.49 10.66
C VAL A 27 -1.25 1.02 10.94
N ILE A 28 -0.16 1.75 10.69
CA ILE A 28 -0.14 3.23 10.77
C ILE A 28 -0.51 3.85 9.41
N GLY A 29 -0.36 3.08 8.34
CA GLY A 29 -0.85 3.40 7.02
C GLY A 29 -0.27 2.48 5.95
N THR A 30 -0.91 2.44 4.79
CA THR A 30 -0.40 1.83 3.57
C THR A 30 0.09 2.93 2.64
N LEU A 31 1.23 2.69 2.01
CA LEU A 31 1.79 3.55 0.98
C LEU A 31 1.76 2.76 -0.32
N GLY A 32 1.24 3.36 -1.38
CA GLY A 32 1.41 2.87 -2.75
C GLY A 32 2.12 3.96 -3.54
N ASN A 33 3.26 3.63 -4.13
CA ASN A 33 3.99 4.50 -5.05
C ASN A 33 4.22 3.72 -6.34
N PHE A 34 3.88 4.30 -7.48
CA PHE A 34 3.84 3.55 -8.72
C PHE A 34 4.11 4.38 -9.97
N ASP A 35 4.81 3.76 -10.91
CA ASP A 35 4.85 4.19 -12.30
C ASP A 35 3.71 3.54 -13.05
N VAL A 36 2.97 4.34 -13.83
CA VAL A 36 1.92 3.85 -14.72
C VAL A 36 2.16 4.37 -16.13
N ILE A 37 2.01 3.47 -17.10
CA ILE A 37 2.13 3.79 -18.52
C ILE A 37 0.77 4.19 -19.06
N ASN A 38 0.77 5.18 -19.94
CA ASN A 38 -0.39 5.50 -20.74
C ASN A 38 -0.39 4.64 -22.02
N ASP A 39 -1.16 3.58 -22.00
CA ASP A 39 -1.38 2.65 -23.11
C ASP A 39 -2.76 2.87 -23.77
N THR A 40 -3.49 3.93 -23.41
CA THR A 40 -4.89 4.17 -23.82
C THR A 40 -5.07 4.47 -25.32
N GLY A 41 -3.98 4.59 -26.08
CA GLY A 41 -3.97 4.99 -27.49
C GLY A 41 -4.22 6.48 -27.71
N LYS A 42 -4.31 7.28 -26.64
CA LYS A 42 -4.51 8.74 -26.69
C LYS A 42 -3.61 9.44 -25.69
N THR A 43 -3.28 10.71 -25.95
CA THR A 43 -2.67 11.55 -24.92
C THR A 43 -3.66 11.72 -23.77
N ALA A 44 -3.23 11.40 -22.55
CA ALA A 44 -3.95 11.69 -21.33
C ALA A 44 -3.60 13.12 -20.85
N HIS A 45 -4.53 13.75 -20.15
CA HIS A 45 -4.39 15.10 -19.59
C HIS A 45 -4.61 15.10 -18.07
N GLY A 46 -4.39 13.97 -17.45
CA GLY A 46 -4.53 13.79 -16.01
C GLY A 46 -4.61 12.33 -15.62
N PHE A 47 -4.66 12.10 -14.33
CA PHE A 47 -4.79 10.78 -13.72
C PHE A 47 -5.65 10.87 -12.46
N GLU A 48 -6.49 9.87 -12.24
CA GLU A 48 -7.38 9.77 -11.10
C GLU A 48 -7.10 8.48 -10.33
N ILE A 49 -6.94 8.63 -9.01
CA ILE A 49 -6.94 7.53 -8.05
C ILE A 49 -8.25 7.63 -7.26
N ASP A 50 -9.11 6.63 -7.41
CA ASP A 50 -10.38 6.52 -6.68
C ASP A 50 -10.24 5.51 -5.54
N LEU A 51 -10.41 6.00 -4.31
CA LEU A 51 -10.30 5.22 -3.07
C LEU A 51 -11.69 5.08 -2.43
N GLU A 52 -12.32 3.93 -2.63
CA GLU A 52 -13.62 3.63 -2.04
C GLU A 52 -13.50 3.37 -0.52
N GLY A 53 -14.45 3.85 0.26
CA GLY A 53 -14.55 3.59 1.71
C GLY A 53 -13.58 4.41 2.58
N ILE A 54 -12.89 5.36 1.98
CA ILE A 54 -11.89 6.24 2.61
C ILE A 54 -12.35 7.69 2.58
N HIS A 55 -12.20 8.38 3.69
CA HIS A 55 -12.34 9.83 3.79
C HIS A 55 -11.02 10.56 3.51
N SER A 56 -11.11 11.80 3.08
CA SER A 56 -9.97 12.66 2.76
C SER A 56 -9.01 12.86 3.95
N TYR A 57 -9.50 12.85 5.18
CA TYR A 57 -8.65 12.94 6.37
C TYR A 57 -7.86 11.65 6.66
N GLU A 58 -8.27 10.54 6.05
CA GLU A 58 -7.57 9.26 6.13
C GLU A 58 -6.48 9.15 5.04
N VAL A 59 -6.49 10.03 4.02
CA VAL A 59 -5.37 10.20 3.07
C VAL A 59 -4.26 10.95 3.79
N THR A 60 -3.17 10.24 4.08
CA THR A 60 -2.02 10.76 4.83
C THR A 60 -0.98 11.36 3.90
N ASP A 61 -0.96 10.95 2.63
CA ASP A 61 0.05 11.38 1.67
C ASP A 61 -0.41 11.30 0.22
N VAL A 62 0.16 12.16 -0.63
CA VAL A 62 0.02 12.12 -2.10
C VAL A 62 1.30 12.60 -2.77
N PHE A 63 1.75 11.91 -3.81
CA PHE A 63 2.96 12.29 -4.54
C PHE A 63 2.81 13.69 -5.16
N GLY A 64 3.79 14.58 -4.95
CA GLY A 64 3.69 15.98 -5.37
C GLY A 64 2.68 16.84 -4.60
N GLY A 65 2.17 16.34 -3.46
CA GLY A 65 1.33 17.10 -2.54
C GLY A 65 2.03 18.28 -1.86
N PRO A 66 1.27 19.28 -1.38
CA PRO A 66 1.83 20.44 -0.70
C PRO A 66 2.47 20.08 0.65
N GLY A 67 3.57 20.76 1.00
CA GLY A 67 4.17 20.68 2.34
C GLY A 67 5.17 19.53 2.55
N ARG A 68 5.56 18.84 1.49
CA ARG A 68 6.38 17.61 1.52
C ARG A 68 7.83 17.77 1.06
N GLY A 69 8.31 19.01 0.92
CA GLY A 69 9.68 19.28 0.48
C GLY A 69 9.93 19.08 -1.02
N PHE A 70 9.00 18.43 -1.74
CA PHE A 70 9.01 18.43 -3.20
C PHE A 70 8.57 19.78 -3.80
N PRO A 71 9.11 20.15 -4.97
CA PRO A 71 8.58 21.26 -5.75
C PRO A 71 7.15 20.97 -6.24
N THR A 72 6.23 21.91 -5.99
CA THR A 72 4.80 21.79 -6.32
C THR A 72 4.41 22.40 -7.67
N GLY A 73 5.39 22.81 -8.48
CA GLY A 73 5.14 23.29 -9.83
C GLY A 73 4.76 22.14 -10.77
N ARG A 74 4.59 22.48 -12.04
CA ARG A 74 4.18 21.58 -13.11
C ARG A 74 5.19 21.56 -14.24
N GLY A 75 5.29 20.44 -14.94
CA GLY A 75 6.22 20.22 -16.05
C GLY A 75 7.36 19.26 -15.71
N PHE A 76 8.51 19.47 -16.36
CA PHE A 76 9.58 18.46 -16.42
C PHE A 76 10.87 18.87 -15.69
N ASP A 77 10.90 20.07 -15.09
CA ASP A 77 12.09 20.58 -14.42
C ASP A 77 12.10 20.15 -12.95
N PRO A 78 13.02 19.25 -12.52
CA PRO A 78 13.07 18.75 -11.15
C PRO A 78 13.32 19.83 -10.09
N SER A 79 13.81 21.02 -10.48
CA SER A 79 13.98 22.12 -9.54
C SER A 79 12.68 22.84 -9.20
N THR A 80 11.63 22.66 -10.01
CA THR A 80 10.36 23.39 -9.87
C THR A 80 9.13 22.49 -9.87
N SER A 81 9.24 21.25 -10.35
CA SER A 81 8.13 20.31 -10.45
C SER A 81 8.61 18.89 -10.18
N VAL A 82 7.85 18.15 -9.37
CA VAL A 82 8.05 16.71 -9.19
C VAL A 82 7.09 15.89 -10.06
N GLU A 83 5.90 16.41 -10.36
CA GLU A 83 4.85 15.75 -11.13
C GLU A 83 4.39 16.67 -12.28
N ARG A 84 4.15 16.09 -13.47
CA ARG A 84 3.86 16.80 -14.73
C ARG A 84 2.69 17.76 -14.60
N TYR A 85 1.59 17.32 -14.02
CA TYR A 85 0.35 18.08 -13.83
C TYR A 85 0.41 19.00 -12.60
N GLY A 86 1.34 18.75 -11.68
CA GLY A 86 1.54 19.48 -10.43
C GLY A 86 0.80 18.84 -9.26
N SER A 87 0.57 19.59 -8.18
CA SER A 87 -0.11 19.05 -7.01
C SER A 87 -1.55 18.60 -7.34
N PRO A 88 -1.98 17.43 -6.84
CA PRO A 88 -3.31 16.93 -7.10
C PRO A 88 -4.37 17.66 -6.28
N THR A 89 -5.62 17.47 -6.66
CA THR A 89 -6.78 17.77 -5.81
C THR A 89 -7.24 16.53 -5.07
N ILE A 90 -7.77 16.69 -3.86
CA ILE A 90 -8.32 15.60 -3.04
C ILE A 90 -9.78 15.93 -2.77
N THR A 91 -10.69 15.12 -3.29
CA THR A 91 -12.14 15.40 -3.23
C THR A 91 -12.92 14.18 -2.77
N GLU A 92 -13.72 14.34 -1.72
CA GLU A 92 -14.64 13.29 -1.28
C GLU A 92 -15.88 13.23 -2.17
N TYR A 93 -16.44 12.02 -2.30
CA TYR A 93 -17.72 11.81 -2.97
C TYR A 93 -18.64 10.88 -2.19
N THR A 94 -19.93 10.95 -2.52
CA THR A 94 -20.93 9.96 -2.13
C THR A 94 -21.79 9.63 -3.33
N THR A 95 -21.82 8.35 -3.69
CA THR A 95 -22.59 7.81 -4.82
C THR A 95 -23.52 6.72 -4.30
N GLY A 96 -24.79 7.07 -4.08
CA GLY A 96 -25.77 6.14 -3.50
C GLY A 96 -25.40 5.77 -2.07
N SER A 97 -25.11 4.48 -1.83
CA SER A 97 -24.65 3.96 -0.53
C SER A 97 -23.12 3.92 -0.38
N THR A 98 -22.40 4.21 -1.45
CA THR A 98 -20.93 4.17 -1.48
C THR A 98 -20.37 5.58 -1.28
N PHE A 99 -19.23 5.68 -0.60
CA PHE A 99 -18.47 6.91 -0.46
C PHE A 99 -17.00 6.63 -0.71
N GLY A 100 -16.23 7.66 -1.00
CA GLY A 100 -14.79 7.53 -1.20
C GLY A 100 -14.12 8.88 -1.39
N THR A 101 -12.83 8.82 -1.72
CA THR A 101 -11.99 9.98 -1.97
C THR A 101 -11.29 9.81 -3.31
N LYS A 102 -11.33 10.85 -4.15
CA LYS A 102 -10.60 10.93 -5.41
C LYS A 102 -9.37 11.83 -5.25
N ILE A 103 -8.24 11.34 -5.72
CA ILE A 103 -7.01 12.12 -5.90
C ILE A 103 -6.85 12.35 -7.40
N THR A 104 -6.89 13.60 -7.83
CA THR A 104 -6.91 13.96 -9.25
C THR A 104 -5.74 14.87 -9.60
N TYR A 105 -4.86 14.35 -10.46
CA TYR A 105 -3.83 15.11 -11.17
C TYR A 105 -4.42 15.52 -12.52
N GLU A 106 -4.37 16.81 -12.87
CA GLU A 106 -5.01 17.29 -14.10
C GLU A 106 -4.20 18.42 -14.74
N GLY A 107 -4.08 18.36 -16.06
CA GLY A 107 -3.58 19.45 -16.88
C GLY A 107 -4.50 20.67 -16.83
N ILE A 108 -4.01 21.80 -17.30
CA ILE A 108 -4.79 23.01 -17.46
C ILE A 108 -5.17 23.19 -18.92
N PHE A 109 -6.47 23.24 -19.18
CA PHE A 109 -7.02 23.62 -20.47
C PHE A 109 -7.30 25.12 -20.55
N ASP A 110 -6.69 25.83 -21.50
CA ASP A 110 -6.87 27.27 -21.69
C ASP A 110 -8.09 27.64 -22.58
N GLY A 111 -8.87 26.63 -22.99
CA GLY A 111 -9.94 26.76 -23.98
C GLY A 111 -9.54 26.35 -25.39
N THR A 112 -8.24 26.15 -25.65
CA THR A 112 -7.69 25.72 -26.94
C THR A 112 -6.66 24.59 -26.78
N ASN A 113 -5.75 24.71 -25.81
CA ASN A 113 -4.65 23.78 -25.60
C ASN A 113 -4.59 23.34 -24.14
N TRP A 114 -4.07 22.14 -23.94
CA TRP A 114 -3.60 21.65 -22.66
C TRP A 114 -2.15 22.08 -22.45
N ASP A 115 -1.79 22.44 -21.22
CA ASP A 115 -0.42 22.79 -20.86
C ASP A 115 0.52 21.57 -20.90
N TYR A 116 0.04 20.43 -20.42
CA TYR A 116 0.75 19.16 -20.40
C TYR A 116 -0.19 17.99 -20.72
N GLY A 117 0.42 16.88 -21.13
CA GLY A 117 -0.26 15.62 -21.31
C GLY A 117 0.74 14.48 -21.40
N THR A 118 0.27 13.27 -21.10
CA THR A 118 1.04 12.03 -21.14
C THR A 118 0.76 11.35 -22.46
N PRO A 119 1.72 11.30 -23.41
CA PRO A 119 1.50 10.61 -24.68
C PRO A 119 1.24 9.13 -24.43
N SER A 120 0.52 8.49 -25.34
CA SER A 120 0.36 7.04 -25.27
C SER A 120 1.55 6.32 -25.92
N GLY A 121 1.99 5.22 -25.32
CA GLY A 121 3.07 4.40 -25.85
C GLY A 121 3.39 3.21 -24.95
N THR A 122 4.49 2.54 -25.26
CA THR A 122 5.09 1.51 -24.41
C THR A 122 6.41 2.04 -23.88
N PHE A 123 6.70 1.74 -22.61
CA PHE A 123 7.91 2.17 -21.96
C PHE A 123 8.31 1.13 -20.91
N ILE A 124 9.60 0.93 -20.72
CA ILE A 124 10.09 0.12 -19.61
C ILE A 124 10.85 1.07 -18.71
N THR A 125 10.39 1.18 -17.48
CA THR A 125 11.03 1.97 -16.43
C THR A 125 11.79 0.99 -15.52
N PRO A 126 12.96 1.37 -14.98
CA PRO A 126 13.61 0.60 -13.91
C PRO A 126 12.82 0.54 -12.59
N GLY A 127 11.56 1.00 -12.58
CA GLY A 127 10.67 1.17 -11.43
C GLY A 127 10.80 2.56 -10.82
N ASP A 128 9.66 3.22 -10.60
CA ASP A 128 9.50 4.45 -9.80
C ASP A 128 10.32 5.65 -10.24
N ASN A 129 10.53 5.75 -11.55
CA ASN A 129 11.36 6.76 -12.17
C ASN A 129 10.56 7.70 -13.06
N CYS A 130 9.28 7.47 -13.37
CA CYS A 130 8.51 8.27 -14.33
C CYS A 130 8.11 9.68 -13.81
N TRP A 131 9.09 10.47 -13.38
CA TRP A 131 8.91 11.82 -12.85
C TRP A 131 10.16 12.69 -13.06
N SER A 132 10.02 14.01 -12.86
CA SER A 132 11.03 15.01 -13.23
C SER A 132 12.42 14.82 -12.61
N GLY A 133 12.52 14.10 -11.49
CA GLY A 133 13.79 13.77 -10.81
C GLY A 133 14.20 12.29 -10.87
N GLY A 134 13.44 11.42 -11.54
CA GLY A 134 13.66 9.98 -11.56
C GLY A 134 14.76 9.49 -12.52
N GLY A 135 15.63 10.35 -13.04
CA GLY A 135 16.86 9.93 -13.73
C GLY A 135 16.73 9.28 -15.12
N LEU A 136 15.52 9.02 -15.62
CA LEU A 136 15.25 8.42 -16.94
C LEU A 136 15.24 9.40 -18.13
N GLY A 137 15.49 10.69 -17.89
CA GLY A 137 15.32 11.74 -18.91
C GLY A 137 13.86 12.09 -19.20
N TYR A 138 13.05 12.15 -18.13
CA TYR A 138 11.63 12.48 -18.16
C TYR A 138 11.33 13.78 -18.92
N GLY A 139 10.33 13.74 -19.82
CA GLY A 139 9.97 14.87 -20.66
C GLY A 139 8.64 14.69 -21.40
N ALA A 140 8.38 15.59 -22.35
CA ALA A 140 7.11 15.64 -23.09
C ALA A 140 6.77 14.35 -23.85
N ASP A 141 7.78 13.60 -24.29
CA ASP A 141 7.61 12.35 -25.04
C ASP A 141 7.54 11.10 -24.13
N THR A 142 7.68 11.25 -22.81
CA THR A 142 7.64 10.13 -21.86
C THR A 142 6.19 9.65 -21.65
N PRO A 143 5.85 8.40 -22.00
CA PRO A 143 4.46 7.91 -22.00
C PRO A 143 4.04 7.29 -20.66
N CYS A 144 4.67 7.70 -19.56
CA CYS A 144 4.35 7.26 -18.21
C CYS A 144 4.44 8.44 -17.25
N ASP A 145 3.80 8.29 -16.09
CA ASP A 145 3.96 9.18 -14.94
C ASP A 145 4.05 8.36 -13.66
N HIS A 146 4.53 9.03 -12.62
CA HIS A 146 4.67 8.50 -11.29
C HIS A 146 3.61 9.12 -10.37
N PHE A 147 2.91 8.27 -9.63
CA PHE A 147 1.90 8.68 -8.67
C PHE A 147 2.09 7.91 -7.37
N GLY A 148 1.56 8.47 -6.30
CA GLY A 148 1.59 7.78 -5.02
C GLY A 148 0.54 8.32 -4.07
N VAL A 149 0.10 7.44 -3.18
CA VAL A 149 -0.86 7.74 -2.14
C VAL A 149 -0.50 6.99 -0.86
N GLY A 150 -0.59 7.70 0.26
CA GLY A 150 -0.59 7.12 1.59
C GLY A 150 -1.97 7.22 2.22
N THR A 151 -2.42 6.16 2.87
CA THR A 151 -3.65 6.18 3.67
C THR A 151 -3.43 5.59 5.06
N SER A 152 -4.14 6.10 6.06
CA SER A 152 -4.17 5.58 7.43
C SER A 152 -5.14 4.41 7.61
N LYS A 153 -5.90 4.10 6.56
CA LYS A 153 -6.90 3.03 6.50
C LYS A 153 -6.91 2.45 5.09
N GLU A 154 -7.12 1.15 4.99
CA GLU A 154 -7.16 0.47 3.69
C GLU A 154 -8.50 0.74 2.96
N PRO A 155 -8.47 1.17 1.69
CA PRO A 155 -9.67 1.31 0.87
C PRO A 155 -10.35 -0.04 0.63
N THR A 156 -11.67 -0.01 0.43
CA THR A 156 -12.42 -1.21 0.03
C THR A 156 -12.19 -1.57 -1.44
N HIS A 157 -11.86 -0.56 -2.25
CA HIS A 157 -11.50 -0.72 -3.65
C HIS A 157 -10.64 0.47 -4.09
N THR A 158 -9.60 0.20 -4.88
CA THR A 158 -8.77 1.23 -5.52
C THR A 158 -8.93 1.12 -7.03
N THR A 159 -9.30 2.21 -7.68
CA THR A 159 -9.39 2.29 -9.15
C THR A 159 -8.45 3.36 -9.67
N TYR A 160 -7.70 3.01 -10.72
CA TYR A 160 -6.87 3.96 -11.45
C TYR A 160 -7.49 4.30 -12.79
N SER A 161 -7.34 5.55 -13.22
CA SER A 161 -7.81 5.98 -14.53
C SER A 161 -6.95 7.09 -15.09
N TRP A 162 -6.46 6.92 -16.31
CA TRP A 162 -6.02 8.06 -17.12
C TRP A 162 -7.21 8.94 -17.45
N LEU A 163 -7.03 10.25 -17.48
CA LEU A 163 -8.07 11.18 -17.92
C LEU A 163 -7.79 11.55 -19.38
N VAL A 164 -8.58 10.99 -20.29
CA VAL A 164 -8.40 11.16 -21.74
C VAL A 164 -9.46 12.08 -22.32
N GLU A 165 -9.09 12.89 -23.30
CA GLU A 165 -10.04 13.80 -23.93
C GLU A 165 -11.10 13.04 -24.75
N THR A 166 -12.34 13.49 -24.61
CA THR A 166 -13.46 13.03 -25.43
C THR A 166 -13.41 13.66 -26.83
N GLY A 167 -14.44 13.46 -27.65
CA GLY A 167 -14.57 14.20 -28.91
C GLY A 167 -14.82 15.70 -28.73
N THR A 168 -15.05 16.18 -27.50
CA THR A 168 -15.24 17.59 -27.17
C THR A 168 -13.97 18.12 -26.47
N PRO A 169 -13.28 19.13 -27.04
CA PRO A 169 -12.08 19.70 -26.43
C PRO A 169 -12.32 20.18 -24.99
N GLY A 170 -11.38 19.91 -24.10
CA GLY A 170 -11.45 20.27 -22.67
C GLY A 170 -12.34 19.36 -21.83
N VAL A 171 -12.96 18.33 -22.40
CA VAL A 171 -13.84 17.40 -21.67
C VAL A 171 -13.15 16.04 -21.56
N LEU A 172 -12.85 15.63 -20.32
CA LEU A 172 -12.16 14.39 -20.01
C LEU A 172 -13.12 13.24 -19.68
N THR A 173 -12.66 12.02 -19.91
CA THR A 173 -13.31 10.76 -19.51
C THR A 173 -12.26 9.77 -19.04
N ASN A 174 -12.67 8.76 -18.27
CA ASN A 174 -11.75 7.77 -17.73
C ASN A 174 -11.32 6.80 -18.84
N GLY A 175 -10.01 6.76 -19.08
CA GLY A 175 -9.31 5.68 -19.76
C GLY A 175 -9.08 4.53 -18.79
N ILE A 176 -9.13 3.30 -19.30
CA ILE A 176 -8.89 2.09 -18.52
C ILE A 176 -7.41 2.03 -18.16
N VAL A 177 -7.11 1.61 -16.93
CA VAL A 177 -5.76 1.26 -16.47
C VAL A 177 -5.82 -0.19 -15.97
N ILE A 178 -4.96 -1.04 -16.51
CA ILE A 178 -4.88 -2.46 -16.14
C ILE A 178 -3.66 -2.66 -15.23
N LEU A 179 -3.64 -1.94 -14.11
CA LEU A 179 -2.58 -2.04 -13.10
C LEU A 179 -3.19 -2.51 -11.78
N PRO A 180 -2.96 -3.77 -11.36
CA PRO A 180 -3.41 -4.26 -10.06
C PRO A 180 -2.85 -3.45 -8.90
N THR A 181 -3.63 -3.32 -7.83
CA THR A 181 -3.21 -2.67 -6.58
C THR A 181 -3.05 -3.73 -5.48
N PRO A 182 -1.92 -3.81 -4.78
CA PRO A 182 -1.80 -4.68 -3.61
C PRO A 182 -2.68 -4.17 -2.48
N SER A 183 -3.50 -5.04 -1.91
CA SER A 183 -4.25 -4.81 -0.67
C SER A 183 -3.51 -5.40 0.51
N TRP A 184 -3.44 -4.67 1.62
CA TRP A 184 -2.64 -5.07 2.77
C TRP A 184 -3.47 -5.48 3.98
N GLN A 185 -3.08 -6.59 4.58
CA GLN A 185 -3.62 -7.06 5.86
C GLN A 185 -2.48 -7.37 6.82
N VAL A 186 -2.50 -6.74 7.99
CA VAL A 186 -1.57 -7.04 9.09
C VAL A 186 -2.32 -7.76 10.19
N ILE A 187 -1.88 -8.97 10.50
CA ILE A 187 -2.45 -9.82 11.54
C ILE A 187 -1.49 -9.79 12.74
N PRO A 188 -1.93 -9.29 13.92
CA PRO A 188 -1.11 -9.32 15.12
C PRO A 188 -0.75 -10.75 15.52
N SER A 189 0.47 -10.96 16.04
CA SER A 189 0.83 -12.27 16.55
C SER A 189 -0.02 -12.64 17.77
N PRO A 190 -0.59 -13.86 17.83
CA PRO A 190 -1.27 -14.34 19.03
C PRO A 190 -0.28 -14.61 20.19
N ILE A 191 1.03 -14.63 19.90
CA ILE A 191 2.10 -14.81 20.89
C ILE A 191 2.64 -13.42 21.25
N PRO A 192 2.69 -13.04 22.54
CA PRO A 192 3.33 -11.80 22.98
C PRO A 192 4.78 -11.71 22.49
N ASP A 193 5.21 -10.50 22.11
CA ASP A 193 6.58 -10.20 21.65
C ASP A 193 7.02 -10.98 20.40
N GLN A 194 6.06 -11.43 19.58
CA GLN A 194 6.33 -11.94 18.24
C GLN A 194 5.90 -10.93 17.17
N PRO A 195 6.64 -10.88 16.05
CA PRO A 195 6.32 -9.99 14.94
C PRO A 195 4.93 -10.30 14.36
N PRO A 196 4.20 -9.28 13.87
CA PRO A 196 2.95 -9.51 13.17
C PRO A 196 3.19 -10.24 11.84
N GLN A 197 2.14 -10.87 11.34
CA GLN A 197 2.13 -11.42 10.00
C GLN A 197 1.60 -10.36 9.03
N VAL A 198 2.29 -10.17 7.91
CA VAL A 198 1.85 -9.24 6.87
C VAL A 198 1.50 -10.00 5.61
N ILE A 199 0.28 -9.77 5.15
CA ILE A 199 -0.29 -10.34 3.94
C ILE A 199 -0.47 -9.16 2.97
N ALA A 200 0.11 -9.31 1.78
CA ALA A 200 -0.20 -8.45 0.65
C ALA A 200 -0.87 -9.31 -0.40
N LYS A 201 -2.03 -8.87 -0.85
CA LYS A 201 -2.86 -9.58 -1.80
C LYS A 201 -3.01 -8.75 -3.05
N VAL A 202 -2.60 -9.31 -4.18
CA VAL A 202 -2.83 -8.75 -5.52
C VAL A 202 -3.87 -9.59 -6.23
N GLU A 203 -4.86 -8.95 -6.85
CA GLU A 203 -5.88 -9.61 -7.65
C GLU A 203 -5.78 -9.19 -9.12
N ALA A 204 -5.89 -10.16 -10.02
CA ALA A 204 -6.03 -9.90 -11.45
C ALA A 204 -7.37 -9.20 -11.77
N PRO A 205 -7.47 -8.47 -12.89
CA PRO A 205 -8.71 -7.86 -13.34
C PRO A 205 -9.87 -8.85 -13.46
N GLU A 206 -11.08 -8.36 -13.19
CA GLU A 206 -12.30 -9.14 -13.37
C GLU A 206 -12.52 -9.54 -14.84
N PRO A 207 -13.13 -10.71 -15.10
CA PRO A 207 -13.46 -11.14 -16.47
C PRO A 207 -14.33 -10.14 -17.22
N GLY A 208 -13.99 -9.92 -18.49
CA GLY A 208 -14.80 -9.10 -19.39
C GLY A 208 -16.21 -9.70 -19.62
N PRO A 209 -17.21 -8.89 -20.03
CA PRO A 209 -18.55 -9.39 -20.27
C PRO A 209 -18.59 -10.56 -21.26
N GLY A 210 -19.07 -11.71 -20.79
CA GLY A 210 -19.20 -12.92 -21.61
C GLY A 210 -17.94 -13.80 -21.68
N GLN A 211 -16.88 -13.47 -20.94
CA GLN A 211 -15.70 -14.31 -20.77
C GLN A 211 -15.77 -15.10 -19.46
N GLU A 212 -15.15 -16.30 -19.46
CA GLU A 212 -14.98 -17.11 -18.25
C GLU A 212 -13.76 -16.64 -17.46
N PHE A 213 -12.68 -16.28 -18.16
CA PHE A 213 -11.46 -15.73 -17.59
C PHE A 213 -11.23 -14.27 -17.97
N GLY A 214 -10.57 -13.52 -17.07
CA GLY A 214 -10.11 -12.15 -17.33
C GLY A 214 -8.79 -12.10 -18.08
N ASP A 215 -8.27 -10.90 -18.32
CA ASP A 215 -6.95 -10.75 -18.91
C ASP A 215 -5.88 -11.24 -17.93
N ALA A 216 -4.99 -12.09 -18.41
CA ALA A 216 -3.90 -12.64 -17.63
C ALA A 216 -2.74 -11.62 -17.54
N ILE A 217 -2.15 -11.56 -16.36
CA ILE A 217 -1.06 -10.62 -16.03
C ILE A 217 0.06 -11.41 -15.39
N TRP A 218 1.28 -11.15 -15.81
CA TRP A 218 2.48 -11.62 -15.12
C TRP A 218 2.87 -10.64 -14.02
N VAL A 219 3.29 -11.20 -12.89
CA VAL A 219 3.83 -10.43 -11.78
C VAL A 219 5.17 -10.98 -11.32
N GLU A 220 6.12 -10.08 -11.11
CA GLU A 220 7.33 -10.31 -10.32
C GLU A 220 7.20 -9.61 -8.96
N VAL A 221 7.77 -10.18 -7.90
CA VAL A 221 7.75 -9.61 -6.54
C VAL A 221 9.14 -9.52 -5.96
N PHE A 222 9.46 -8.35 -5.42
CA PHE A 222 10.69 -8.09 -4.68
C PHE A 222 10.33 -7.59 -3.28
N THR A 223 11.07 -8.03 -2.27
CA THR A 223 10.77 -7.70 -0.87
C THR A 223 12.00 -7.15 -0.15
N THR A 224 11.77 -6.11 0.65
CA THR A 224 12.77 -5.53 1.56
C THR A 224 12.14 -5.34 2.94
N GLU A 225 12.86 -5.73 3.99
CA GLU A 225 12.49 -5.42 5.39
C GLU A 225 13.43 -4.36 5.97
N LEU A 226 12.91 -3.43 6.75
CA LEU A 226 13.70 -2.35 7.36
C LEU A 226 13.41 -2.19 8.86
N GLU A 227 14.45 -1.82 9.61
CA GLU A 227 14.38 -1.53 11.06
C GLU A 227 13.93 -0.09 11.38
N GLY A 228 13.33 0.63 10.42
CA GLY A 228 12.78 1.98 10.61
C GLY A 228 11.53 2.22 9.75
N PRO A 229 10.73 3.27 10.03
CA PRO A 229 9.57 3.62 9.21
C PRO A 229 10.02 4.20 7.86
N VAL A 230 9.14 4.11 6.87
CA VAL A 230 9.35 4.68 5.53
C VAL A 230 8.28 5.70 5.18
N GLU A 231 8.68 6.72 4.42
CA GLU A 231 7.79 7.72 3.84
C GLU A 231 7.53 7.40 2.35
N LEU A 232 6.52 8.01 1.73
CA LEU A 232 6.18 7.77 0.32
C LEU A 232 7.38 8.14 -0.58
N GLU A 233 8.12 9.17 -0.18
CA GLU A 233 9.31 9.67 -0.86
C GLU A 233 10.49 8.68 -0.86
N ASP A 234 10.52 7.73 0.09
CA ASP A 234 11.54 6.69 0.14
C ASP A 234 11.26 5.56 -0.87
N LEU A 235 10.04 5.50 -1.41
CA LEU A 235 9.55 4.48 -2.34
C LEU A 235 9.75 4.85 -3.82
N VAL A 236 10.71 5.74 -4.12
CA VAL A 236 11.06 6.13 -5.49
C VAL A 236 12.31 5.42 -6.01
N GLY A 237 12.48 5.36 -7.32
CA GLY A 237 13.59 4.69 -7.99
C GLY A 237 14.92 5.36 -7.65
N GLY A 238 15.96 4.55 -7.39
CA GLY A 238 17.27 5.03 -6.96
C GLY A 238 17.38 5.39 -5.47
N SER A 239 16.31 5.20 -4.68
CA SER A 239 16.39 5.21 -3.22
C SER A 239 17.18 3.99 -2.72
N PRO A 240 18.10 4.14 -1.73
CA PRO A 240 18.82 3.01 -1.14
C PRO A 240 17.91 1.92 -0.57
N VAL A 241 16.67 2.28 -0.23
CA VAL A 241 15.64 1.38 0.31
C VAL A 241 15.11 0.42 -0.77
N ILE A 242 14.86 0.93 -1.98
CA ILE A 242 14.38 0.13 -3.11
C ILE A 242 15.52 -0.68 -3.75
N GLU A 243 16.74 -0.14 -3.79
CA GLU A 243 17.91 -0.85 -4.34
C GLU A 243 18.34 -2.08 -3.54
N GLN A 244 17.89 -2.21 -2.28
CA GLN A 244 18.17 -3.36 -1.42
C GLN A 244 17.16 -4.51 -1.55
N ALA A 245 16.14 -4.36 -2.39
CA ALA A 245 15.11 -5.38 -2.56
C ALA A 245 15.66 -6.67 -3.16
N GLU A 246 15.36 -7.79 -2.51
CA GLU A 246 15.68 -9.13 -3.02
C GLU A 246 14.46 -9.70 -3.75
N THR A 247 14.68 -10.38 -4.88
CA THR A 247 13.62 -11.06 -5.62
C THR A 247 13.02 -12.17 -4.78
N GLU A 248 11.72 -12.08 -4.48
CA GLU A 248 10.94 -13.10 -3.78
C GLU A 248 10.26 -14.04 -4.79
N ILE A 249 9.66 -13.47 -5.83
CA ILE A 249 8.99 -14.20 -6.92
C ILE A 249 9.51 -13.64 -8.25
N GLU A 250 10.08 -14.52 -9.08
CA GLU A 250 10.54 -14.12 -10.42
C GLU A 250 9.40 -14.10 -11.44
N TRP A 251 8.51 -15.11 -11.49
CA TRP A 251 7.33 -15.08 -12.36
C TRP A 251 6.13 -15.79 -11.74
N GLN A 252 4.98 -15.12 -11.75
CA GLN A 252 3.68 -15.72 -11.46
C GLN A 252 2.62 -15.14 -12.41
N LEU A 253 1.84 -16.01 -13.07
CA LEU A 253 0.67 -15.59 -13.85
C LEU A 253 -0.54 -15.46 -12.91
N LEU A 254 -1.26 -14.36 -13.02
CA LEU A 254 -2.54 -14.13 -12.38
C LEU A 254 -3.63 -13.98 -13.44
N GLN A 255 -4.72 -14.74 -13.28
CA GLN A 255 -5.89 -14.64 -14.13
C GLN A 255 -7.16 -14.96 -13.32
N LYS A 256 -8.12 -14.03 -13.31
CA LYS A 256 -9.39 -14.21 -12.59
C LYS A 256 -10.34 -15.08 -13.40
N GLU A 257 -11.02 -16.00 -12.72
CA GLU A 257 -12.07 -16.87 -13.25
C GLU A 257 -13.42 -16.45 -12.65
N ILE A 258 -14.44 -16.34 -13.50
CA ILE A 258 -15.77 -15.90 -13.09
C ILE A 258 -16.39 -16.85 -12.05
N GLY A 259 -16.88 -16.28 -10.95
CA GLY A 259 -17.51 -17.06 -9.89
C GLY A 259 -16.56 -17.87 -9.00
N ASN A 260 -15.24 -17.82 -9.26
CA ASN A 260 -14.22 -18.40 -8.39
C ASN A 260 -13.47 -17.28 -7.64
N PRO A 261 -13.86 -16.96 -6.39
CA PRO A 261 -13.26 -15.85 -5.65
C PRO A 261 -11.79 -16.08 -5.27
N LEU A 262 -11.28 -17.31 -5.39
CA LEU A 262 -9.91 -17.70 -5.06
C LEU A 262 -8.97 -17.73 -6.28
N SER A 263 -9.51 -17.53 -7.48
CA SER A 263 -8.71 -17.44 -8.71
C SER A 263 -8.02 -16.07 -8.85
N GLY A 264 -6.95 -16.03 -9.64
CA GLY A 264 -6.27 -14.79 -10.03
C GLY A 264 -5.69 -14.00 -8.87
N ILE A 265 -5.30 -14.67 -7.79
CA ILE A 265 -4.81 -14.04 -6.56
C ILE A 265 -3.36 -14.43 -6.33
N LEU A 266 -2.53 -13.43 -6.03
CA LEU A 266 -1.25 -13.61 -5.40
C LEU A 266 -1.35 -13.17 -3.94
N GLU A 267 -0.99 -14.05 -3.00
CA GLU A 267 -0.86 -13.73 -1.59
C GLU A 267 0.59 -13.95 -1.14
N ASN A 268 1.27 -12.86 -0.81
CA ASN A 268 2.58 -12.92 -0.15
C ASN A 268 2.36 -12.87 1.36
N GLU A 269 2.55 -14.02 2.02
CA GLU A 269 2.50 -14.16 3.48
C GLU A 269 3.92 -14.34 4.01
N SER A 270 4.41 -13.39 4.79
CA SER A 270 5.69 -13.53 5.49
C SER A 270 5.58 -13.02 6.92
N PRO A 271 6.10 -13.75 7.92
CA PRO A 271 6.38 -13.18 9.23
C PRO A 271 7.52 -12.18 9.07
N VAL A 272 7.37 -10.98 9.64
CA VAL A 272 8.43 -9.99 9.58
C VAL A 272 9.56 -10.28 10.54
N GLY A 273 10.76 -9.78 10.25
CA GLY A 273 11.85 -9.74 11.21
C GLY A 273 11.41 -9.14 12.54
N ALA A 274 11.96 -9.65 13.65
CA ALA A 274 11.57 -9.24 15.00
C ALA A 274 11.80 -7.74 15.31
N ASN A 275 12.64 -7.07 14.53
CA ASN A 275 12.94 -5.64 14.65
C ASN A 275 12.36 -4.81 13.48
N ALA A 276 11.63 -5.44 12.54
CA ALA A 276 11.14 -4.73 11.38
C ALA A 276 10.08 -3.70 11.81
N GLU A 277 10.34 -2.43 11.51
CA GLU A 277 9.37 -1.34 11.69
C GLU A 277 8.61 -1.04 10.38
N SER A 278 9.11 -1.53 9.24
CA SER A 278 8.39 -1.48 7.96
C SER A 278 8.73 -2.66 7.04
N ILE A 279 7.80 -2.97 6.14
CA ILE A 279 8.03 -3.86 4.98
C ILE A 279 7.73 -3.08 3.72
N ILE A 280 8.52 -3.33 2.68
CA ILE A 280 8.25 -2.91 1.32
C ILE A 280 8.15 -4.13 0.43
N ARG A 281 7.12 -4.16 -0.42
CA ARG A 281 7.00 -5.09 -1.54
C ARG A 281 6.86 -4.31 -2.82
N ARG A 282 7.75 -4.58 -3.76
CA ARG A 282 7.68 -4.08 -5.12
C ARG A 282 7.06 -5.15 -6.00
N TYR A 283 6.01 -4.78 -6.72
CA TYR A 283 5.36 -5.59 -7.72
C TYR A 283 5.65 -5.01 -9.09
N GLU A 284 6.13 -5.83 -10.02
CA GLU A 284 6.23 -5.45 -11.43
C GLU A 284 5.20 -6.22 -12.23
N PHE A 285 4.45 -5.52 -13.09
CA PHE A 285 3.36 -6.12 -13.87
C PHE A 285 3.65 -6.08 -15.35
N TYR A 286 3.35 -7.19 -16.03
CA TYR A 286 3.51 -7.34 -17.47
C TYR A 286 2.27 -7.99 -18.08
N GLU A 287 1.90 -7.58 -19.29
CA GLU A 287 0.84 -8.24 -20.06
C GLU A 287 1.18 -9.71 -20.31
N PHE A 288 0.16 -10.56 -20.40
CA PHE A 288 0.31 -11.85 -21.06
C PHE A 288 0.21 -11.69 -22.59
N SER A 289 1.26 -12.09 -23.30
CA SER A 289 1.33 -12.01 -24.79
C SER A 289 1.18 -13.37 -25.48
N GLY A 290 0.94 -14.43 -24.70
CA GLY A 290 0.68 -15.76 -25.20
C GLY A 290 -0.72 -15.92 -25.81
N ASN A 291 -1.13 -17.16 -26.05
CA ASN A 291 -2.43 -17.46 -26.63
C ASN A 291 -3.48 -17.65 -25.54
N TYR A 292 -4.68 -17.13 -25.77
CA TYR A 292 -5.85 -17.49 -24.98
C TYR A 292 -6.66 -18.59 -25.65
N ASP A 293 -7.33 -19.40 -24.85
CA ASP A 293 -8.39 -20.27 -25.33
C ASP A 293 -9.54 -19.40 -25.92
N PRO A 294 -9.96 -19.65 -27.16
CA PRO A 294 -10.91 -18.77 -27.85
C PRO A 294 -12.35 -18.87 -27.31
N GLU A 295 -12.68 -19.88 -26.50
CA GLU A 295 -14.02 -20.06 -25.93
C GLU A 295 -14.12 -19.50 -24.50
N THR A 296 -13.07 -19.69 -23.71
CA THR A 296 -13.06 -19.38 -22.27
C THR A 296 -12.21 -18.15 -21.92
N HIS A 297 -11.28 -17.78 -22.79
CA HIS A 297 -10.22 -16.78 -22.55
C HIS A 297 -9.19 -17.23 -21.51
N GLU A 298 -9.05 -18.53 -21.22
CA GLU A 298 -8.00 -19.06 -20.34
C GLU A 298 -6.61 -18.91 -21.00
N ALA A 299 -5.58 -18.51 -20.24
CA ALA A 299 -4.22 -18.44 -20.75
C ALA A 299 -3.67 -19.84 -21.07
N LEU A 300 -3.12 -20.01 -22.27
CA LEU A 300 -2.57 -21.28 -22.76
C LEU A 300 -1.06 -21.23 -22.85
N PHE A 301 -0.42 -22.32 -22.42
CA PHE A 301 1.02 -22.48 -22.41
C PHE A 301 1.49 -23.56 -23.38
N ASP A 302 2.63 -23.29 -24.03
CA ASP A 302 3.35 -24.31 -24.78
C ASP A 302 3.95 -25.38 -23.85
N VAL A 303 4.19 -26.58 -24.39
CA VAL A 303 4.71 -27.72 -23.61
C VAL A 303 6.05 -27.35 -22.95
N GLY A 304 6.08 -27.43 -21.62
CA GLY A 304 7.27 -27.12 -20.81
C GLY A 304 7.23 -25.75 -20.13
N PHE A 305 6.22 -24.94 -20.43
CA PHE A 305 5.94 -23.66 -19.79
C PHE A 305 4.68 -23.75 -18.93
N GLY A 306 4.42 -22.71 -18.15
CA GLY A 306 3.28 -22.64 -17.25
C GLY A 306 3.24 -21.34 -16.46
N ASP A 307 2.31 -21.27 -15.53
CA ASP A 307 2.00 -20.13 -14.65
C ASP A 307 3.14 -19.60 -13.78
N THR A 308 4.26 -20.31 -13.68
CA THR A 308 5.47 -19.93 -12.91
C THR A 308 6.75 -20.01 -13.76
N ASN A 309 6.60 -20.31 -15.06
CA ASN A 309 7.71 -20.47 -16.00
C ASN A 309 7.23 -20.02 -17.39
N PRO A 310 7.29 -18.72 -17.69
CA PRO A 310 6.78 -18.19 -18.95
C PRO A 310 7.54 -18.76 -20.15
N GLY A 311 6.81 -18.98 -21.24
CA GLY A 311 7.37 -19.23 -22.56
C GLY A 311 8.04 -18.02 -23.17
N PRO A 312 8.86 -18.19 -24.24
CA PRO A 312 9.59 -17.11 -24.89
C PRO A 312 8.71 -15.97 -25.42
N ASN A 313 7.41 -16.20 -25.59
CA ASN A 313 6.45 -15.23 -26.11
C ASN A 313 5.22 -15.07 -25.19
N ASP A 314 5.32 -15.45 -23.91
CA ASP A 314 4.19 -15.36 -22.99
C ASP A 314 4.20 -14.03 -22.22
N VAL A 315 5.36 -13.39 -22.09
CA VAL A 315 5.52 -12.08 -21.42
C VAL A 315 5.42 -10.95 -22.45
N GLY A 316 4.48 -10.04 -22.21
CA GLY A 316 4.15 -8.92 -23.07
C GLY A 316 4.77 -7.61 -22.62
N HIS A 317 4.06 -6.51 -22.86
CA HIS A 317 4.53 -5.19 -22.48
C HIS A 317 4.53 -5.01 -20.96
N TYR A 318 5.50 -4.25 -20.47
CA TYR A 318 5.51 -3.79 -19.09
C TYR A 318 4.35 -2.82 -18.87
N LEU A 319 3.55 -3.06 -17.83
CA LEU A 319 2.35 -2.29 -17.50
C LEU A 319 2.65 -1.19 -16.46
N GLY A 320 3.51 -1.51 -15.49
CA GLY A 320 3.84 -0.63 -14.38
C GLY A 320 4.48 -1.38 -13.22
N ALA A 321 4.92 -0.62 -12.21
CA ALA A 321 5.37 -1.17 -10.93
C ALA A 321 4.67 -0.48 -9.78
N GLN A 322 4.45 -1.21 -8.70
CA GLN A 322 3.86 -0.75 -7.46
C GLN A 322 4.80 -1.06 -6.30
N ASN A 323 5.35 -0.04 -5.67
CA ASN A 323 5.97 -0.14 -4.36
C ASN A 323 4.90 0.06 -3.30
N GLY A 324 4.50 -1.05 -2.68
CA GLY A 324 3.63 -1.01 -1.52
C GLY A 324 4.44 -1.11 -0.23
N ALA A 325 4.13 -0.27 0.76
CA ALA A 325 4.76 -0.34 2.06
C ALA A 325 3.77 -0.29 3.22
N VAL A 326 4.13 -0.93 4.33
CA VAL A 326 3.37 -0.89 5.58
C VAL A 326 4.30 -0.55 6.73
N ASN A 327 3.98 0.52 7.46
CA ASN A 327 4.63 0.88 8.72
C ASN A 327 3.95 0.13 9.89
N LEU A 328 4.76 -0.54 10.71
CA LEU A 328 4.33 -1.41 11.80
C LEU A 328 4.48 -0.71 13.16
N VAL A 329 3.43 -0.70 13.98
CA VAL A 329 3.57 -0.33 15.40
C VAL A 329 4.02 -1.56 16.18
N ALA A 330 5.19 -1.49 16.80
CA ALA A 330 5.59 -2.48 17.80
C ALA A 330 4.53 -2.53 18.92
N ALA A 331 4.09 -3.75 19.28
CA ALA A 331 3.26 -3.98 20.45
C ALA A 331 3.82 -3.20 21.66
N PRO A 332 3.04 -2.35 22.37
CA PRO A 332 3.53 -1.69 23.56
C PRO A 332 4.03 -2.76 24.54
N VAL A 333 5.33 -2.78 24.79
CA VAL A 333 5.97 -3.66 25.77
C VAL A 333 5.29 -3.37 27.12
N PRO A 334 4.58 -4.33 27.73
CA PRO A 334 4.06 -4.14 29.07
C PRO A 334 5.26 -4.11 30.00
N GLU A 335 5.78 -2.93 30.32
CA GLU A 335 6.84 -2.76 31.33
C GLU A 335 6.37 -3.41 32.65
N PRO A 336 6.95 -4.54 33.08
CA PRO A 336 6.53 -5.22 34.30
C PRO A 336 6.82 -4.41 35.57
N SER A 337 7.54 -3.29 35.41
CA SER A 337 8.16 -2.54 36.49
C SER A 337 7.31 -1.35 36.97
N THR A 338 6.49 -0.72 36.11
CA THR A 338 5.83 0.56 36.46
C THR A 338 4.70 0.39 37.47
N TYR A 339 3.85 -0.64 37.32
CA TYR A 339 2.75 -0.90 38.27
C TYR A 339 3.26 -1.45 39.61
N LEU A 340 4.30 -2.29 39.60
CA LEU A 340 4.90 -2.83 40.82
C LEU A 340 5.64 -1.72 41.59
N MET A 341 6.32 -0.79 40.91
CA MET A 341 6.96 0.38 41.54
C MET A 341 5.93 1.42 42.04
N LEU A 342 4.81 1.61 41.32
CA LEU A 342 3.73 2.49 41.78
C LEU A 342 3.03 1.93 43.03
N LEU A 343 2.73 0.62 43.06
CA LEU A 343 2.12 -0.05 44.21
C LEU A 343 3.07 -0.14 45.42
N THR A 344 4.35 -0.44 45.20
CA THR A 344 5.35 -0.43 46.28
C THR A 344 5.60 0.98 46.81
N GLY A 345 5.60 2.01 45.96
CA GLY A 345 5.70 3.41 46.36
C GLY A 345 4.52 3.89 47.21
N VAL A 346 3.29 3.51 46.85
CA VAL A 346 2.08 3.86 47.64
C VAL A 346 2.03 3.10 48.97
N LEU A 347 2.46 1.84 49.01
CA LEU A 347 2.54 1.05 50.24
C LEU A 347 3.63 1.55 51.21
N LEU A 348 4.78 2.00 50.69
CA LEU A 348 5.84 2.64 51.49
C LEU A 348 5.37 3.97 52.11
N LEU A 349 4.64 4.80 51.36
CA LEU A 349 4.08 6.06 51.86
C LEU A 349 2.96 5.84 52.90
N ALA A 350 2.18 4.78 52.78
CA ALA A 350 1.16 4.41 53.77
C ALA A 350 1.77 3.80 55.05
N GLY A 351 2.90 3.10 54.95
CA GLY A 351 3.61 2.50 56.09
C GLY A 351 4.32 3.53 56.99
N VAL A 352 4.84 4.62 56.42
CA VAL A 352 5.57 5.66 57.17
C VAL A 352 4.62 6.51 58.04
N ARG A 353 3.33 6.60 57.71
CA ARG A 353 2.37 7.45 58.46
C ARG A 353 1.86 6.84 59.78
N LYS A 354 2.28 5.62 60.15
CA LYS A 354 1.85 4.93 61.39
C LYS A 354 2.83 4.94 62.56
N TYR A 355 4.00 5.56 62.42
CA TYR A 355 4.98 5.70 63.51
C TYR A 355 5.29 7.18 63.82
N SER A 356 4.31 7.88 64.39
CA SER A 356 4.58 9.05 65.24
C SER A 356 4.27 8.68 66.69
N PRO A 357 5.27 8.43 67.55
CA PRO A 357 5.03 8.37 68.99
C PRO A 357 4.86 9.80 69.53
N ASN A 358 3.86 9.97 70.40
CA ASN A 358 3.60 11.21 71.14
C ASN A 358 4.85 11.70 71.88
N ILE A 359 5.18 12.99 71.71
CA ILE A 359 5.67 13.88 72.76
C ILE A 359 4.97 15.22 72.59
#